data_AF-A0A0L0CAF9-F1
#
_entry.id   AF-A0A0L0CAF9-F1
#
_cell.length_a   1.000
_cell.length_b   1.000
_cell.length_c   1.000
_cell.angle_alpha   90.00
_cell.angle_beta   90.00
_cell.angle_gamma   90.00
#
_symmetry.space_group_name_H-M   'P 1'
#
loop_
_entity.id
_entity.type
_entity.pdbx_description
1 polymer ?
#
loop_
_entity_poly.entity_id
_entity_poly.type
_entity_poly.pdbx_seq_one_letter_code
_entity_poly.pdbx_strand_id
1 'polypeptide(L)' 'MVSITTILWFKKVSLRLKLTQLKCIETDKSYIKFNSCRVKAESRDLQYFTIYIKFLQLPITDMRLHYSAIKSTFKKN' A
#
# COMPACT_ATOMS: atom_id res chain seq x y z
N MET A 1 25.96 39.72 24.35
CA MET A 1 26.27 38.29 24.14
C MET A 1 25.48 37.47 25.14
N VAL A 2 24.35 36.87 24.75
CA VAL A 2 23.69 35.81 25.52
C VAL A 2 23.39 34.68 24.53
N SER A 3 24.30 33.72 24.50
CA SER A 3 24.16 32.46 23.77
C SER A 3 23.20 31.56 24.55
N ILE A 4 21.99 31.35 24.04
CA ILE A 4 21.19 30.17 24.38
C ILE A 4 20.71 29.56 23.05
N THR A 5 21.60 28.75 22.54
CA THR A 5 21.48 27.79 21.47
C THR A 5 20.18 26.97 21.60
N THR A 6 19.31 27.13 20.61
CA THR A 6 18.71 26.03 19.84
C THR A 6 18.29 24.78 20.63
N ILE A 7 17.01 24.66 21.02
CA ILE A 7 16.41 23.33 21.11
C ILE A 7 14.93 23.35 20.65
N LEU A 8 14.69 23.62 19.36
CA LEU A 8 13.45 23.19 18.72
C LEU A 8 13.47 21.65 18.62
N TRP A 9 12.90 20.96 19.61
CA TRP A 9 12.58 19.54 19.53
C TRP A 9 11.41 19.35 18.54
N PHE A 10 11.71 19.33 17.23
CA PHE A 10 10.78 18.79 16.25
C PHE A 10 10.60 17.29 16.53
N LYS A 11 9.57 16.93 17.30
CA LYS A 11 9.14 15.53 17.40
C LYS A 11 8.65 15.07 16.03
N LYS A 12 9.45 14.24 15.37
CA LYS A 12 9.09 13.56 14.13
C LYS A 12 7.91 12.61 14.41
N VAL A 13 6.70 13.01 14.04
CA VAL A 13 5.53 12.11 14.04
C VAL A 13 5.69 11.13 12.89
N SER A 14 5.96 9.86 13.21
CA SER A 14 5.92 8.77 12.24
C SER A 14 4.50 8.21 12.15
N LEU A 15 3.83 8.51 11.04
CA LEU A 15 2.53 7.92 10.73
C LEU A 15 2.74 6.45 10.31
N ARG A 16 2.40 5.51 11.19
CA ARG A 16 2.47 4.07 10.88
C ARG A 16 1.23 3.64 10.10
N LEU A 17 1.35 3.49 8.79
CA LEU A 17 0.32 2.92 7.94
C LEU A 17 0.50 1.40 7.92
N LYS A 18 -0.46 0.64 8.47
CA LYS A 18 -0.45 -0.83 8.44
C LYS A 18 -1.47 -1.33 7.44
N LEU A 19 -1.00 -1.86 6.32
CA LEU A 19 -1.77 -2.55 5.29
C LEU A 19 -2.04 -3.97 5.78
N THR A 20 -3.24 -4.23 6.26
CA THR A 20 -3.62 -5.55 6.80
C THR A 20 -4.31 -6.43 5.78
N GLN A 21 -5.01 -5.85 4.80
CA GLN A 21 -5.74 -6.60 3.78
C GLN A 21 -5.62 -5.92 2.42
N LEU A 22 -5.27 -6.71 1.42
CA LEU A 22 -5.32 -6.34 0.01
C LEU A 22 -6.39 -7.19 -0.66
N LYS A 23 -7.38 -6.54 -1.27
CA LYS A 23 -8.44 -7.20 -2.05
C LYS A 23 -8.21 -6.90 -3.52
N CYS A 24 -8.08 -7.95 -4.32
CA CYS A 24 -8.02 -7.85 -5.78
C CYS A 24 -9.38 -8.17 -6.36
N ILE A 25 -9.89 -7.28 -7.19
CA ILE A 25 -11.18 -7.42 -7.86
C ILE A 25 -10.87 -7.54 -9.35
N GLU A 26 -11.35 -8.63 -9.94
CA GLU A 26 -11.26 -8.87 -11.38
C GLU A 26 -12.36 -8.08 -12.07
N THR A 27 -12.02 -7.10 -12.91
CA THR A 27 -13.00 -6.39 -13.76
C THR A 27 -13.57 -7.34 -14.83
N ASP A 28 -12.69 -8.15 -15.45
CA ASP A 28 -13.05 -9.08 -16.54
C ASP A 28 -12.42 -10.47 -16.34
N LYS A 29 -13.20 -11.37 -15.74
CA LYS A 29 -12.76 -12.75 -15.40
C LYS A 29 -12.39 -13.60 -16.61
N SER A 30 -12.86 -13.22 -17.80
CA SER A 30 -12.57 -13.92 -19.06
C SER A 30 -11.17 -13.61 -19.60
N TYR A 31 -10.62 -12.45 -19.24
CA TYR A 31 -9.31 -11.98 -19.71
C TYR A 31 -8.23 -12.07 -18.63
N ILE A 32 -8.56 -11.72 -17.39
CA ILE A 32 -7.60 -11.57 -16.30
C ILE A 32 -8.13 -12.27 -15.05
N LYS A 33 -7.26 -13.08 -14.44
CA LYS A 33 -7.53 -13.75 -13.17
C LYS A 33 -6.48 -13.40 -12.13
N PHE A 34 -6.90 -12.88 -10.97
CA PHE A 34 -6.03 -12.59 -9.84
C PHE A 34 -5.91 -13.84 -8.96
N ASN A 35 -4.81 -14.58 -9.13
CA ASN A 35 -4.65 -15.89 -8.48
C ASN A 35 -4.23 -15.75 -7.01
N SER A 36 -3.46 -14.71 -6.69
CA SER A 36 -3.07 -14.43 -5.31
C SER A 36 -2.76 -12.96 -5.10
N CYS A 37 -3.24 -12.44 -3.98
CA CYS A 37 -3.01 -11.08 -3.55
C CYS A 37 -2.66 -11.10 -2.07
N ARG A 38 -1.37 -10.89 -1.76
CA ARG A 38 -0.84 -11.05 -0.41
C ARG A 38 -0.07 -9.81 -0.02
N VAL A 39 -0.21 -9.42 1.24
CA VAL A 39 0.62 -8.38 1.86
C VAL A 39 1.66 -9.08 2.71
N LYS A 40 2.93 -8.80 2.45
CA LYS A 40 4.07 -9.26 3.23
C LYS A 40 4.64 -8.07 3.99
N ALA A 41 4.61 -8.13 5.32
CA ALA A 41 5.31 -7.17 6.14
C ALA A 41 6.77 -7.63 6.29
N GLU A 42 7.70 -6.93 5.64
CA GLU A 42 9.14 -7.18 5.79
C GLU A 42 9.69 -6.47 7.04
N SER A 43 9.09 -5.35 7.45
CA SER A 43 9.51 -4.61 8.66
C SER A 43 8.35 -3.82 9.27
N ARG A 44 8.55 -3.26 10.48
CA ARG A 44 7.56 -2.38 11.13
C ARG A 44 7.17 -1.16 10.28
N ASP A 45 8.08 -0.72 9.40
CA ASP A 45 7.89 0.47 8.55
C ASP A 45 7.86 0.15 7.05
N LEU A 46 8.23 -1.07 6.64
CA LEU A 46 8.23 -1.52 5.24
C LEU A 46 7.26 -2.69 5.03
N GLN A 47 6.21 -2.42 4.26
CA GLN A 47 5.24 -3.42 3.84
C GLN A 47 5.23 -3.50 2.33
N TYR A 48 5.32 -4.73 1.83
CA TYR A 48 5.26 -5.02 0.41
C TYR A 48 3.98 -5.78 0.12
N PHE A 49 3.41 -5.57 -1.05
CA PHE A 49 2.30 -6.37 -1.54
C PHE A 49 2.73 -7.08 -2.82
N THR A 50 2.29 -8.31 -2.95
CA THR A 50 2.57 -9.15 -4.12
C THR A 50 1.24 -9.56 -4.73
N ILE A 51 1.09 -9.28 -6.02
CA ILE A 51 -0.11 -9.55 -6.80
C ILE A 51 0.30 -10.48 -7.93
N TYR A 52 -0.34 -11.65 -8.02
CA TYR A 52 -0.12 -12.61 -9.08
C TYR A 52 -1.29 -12.57 -10.07
N ILE A 53 -0.99 -12.17 -11.29
CA ILE A 53 -1.96 -11.95 -12.36
C ILE A 53 -1.76 -13.03 -13.43
N LYS A 54 -2.84 -13.73 -13.78
CA LYS A 54 -2.86 -14.69 -14.89
C LYS A 54 -3.71 -14.12 -16.02
N PHE A 55 -3.09 -13.95 -17.18
CA PHE A 55 -3.78 -13.56 -18.41
C PHE A 55 -4.29 -14.81 -19.12
N LEU A 56 -5.58 -14.81 -19.49
CA LEU A 56 -6.27 -15.95 -20.10
C LEU A 56 -6.43 -15.79 -21.62
N GLN A 57 -6.38 -14.55 -22.12
CA GLN A 57 -6.49 -14.23 -23.55
C GLN A 57 -5.39 -13.25 -23.98
N LEU A 58 -4.90 -13.45 -25.20
CA LEU A 58 -3.91 -12.62 -25.88
C LEU A 58 -4.49 -12.14 -27.23
N PRO A 59 -4.05 -10.98 -27.76
CA PRO A 59 -3.14 -10.03 -27.16
C PRO A 59 -3.83 -9.12 -26.13
N ILE A 60 -3.09 -8.68 -25.12
CA ILE A 60 -3.57 -7.66 -24.18
C ILE A 60 -3.31 -6.31 -24.83
N THR A 61 -4.36 -5.66 -25.32
CA THR A 61 -4.26 -4.38 -26.04
C THR A 61 -4.12 -3.17 -25.12
N ASP A 62 -4.77 -3.18 -23.94
CA ASP A 62 -4.68 -2.11 -22.95
C ASP A 62 -4.87 -2.70 -21.55
N MET A 63 -4.02 -2.32 -20.60
CA MET A 63 -4.13 -2.74 -19.20
C MET A 63 -4.19 -1.51 -18.29
N ARG A 64 -5.34 -1.32 -17.62
CA ARG A 64 -5.52 -0.24 -16.64
C ARG A 64 -5.65 -0.81 -15.24
N LEU A 65 -4.76 -0.39 -14.36
CA LEU A 65 -4.78 -0.75 -12.95
C LEU A 65 -5.38 0.38 -12.13
N HIS A 66 -6.55 0.15 -11.55
CA HIS A 66 -7.18 1.08 -10.62
C HIS A 66 -6.90 0.61 -9.18
N TYR A 67 -6.16 1.42 -8.43
CA TYR A 67 -5.92 1.18 -7.01
C TYR A 67 -6.67 2.22 -6.17
N SER A 68 -7.33 1.76 -5.11
CA SER A 68 -7.96 2.62 -4.12
C SER A 68 -7.48 2.22 -2.73
N ALA A 69 -6.89 3.17 -2.01
CA ALA A 69 -6.42 2.98 -0.65
C ALA A 69 -7.41 3.65 0.30
N ILE A 70 -8.20 2.85 1.01
CA ILE A 70 -9.09 3.36 2.06
C ILE A 70 -8.26 3.48 3.33
N LYS A 71 -7.98 4.73 3.74
CA LYS A 71 -7.28 5.01 4.99
C LYS A 71 -8.25 4.82 6.15
N SER A 72 -8.20 3.69 6.85
CA SER A 72 -8.84 3.56 8.16
C SER A 72 -7.99 4.34 9.17
N THR A 73 -8.40 5.58 9.43
CA THR A 73 -7.75 6.44 10.42
C THR A 73 -7.86 5.78 11.79
N PHE A 74 -6.80 5.12 12.27
CA PHE A 74 -6.68 4.76 13.68
C PHE A 74 -6.50 6.07 14.46
N LYS A 75 -7.62 6.59 14.98
CA LYS A 75 -7.65 7.69 15.93
C LYS A 75 -6.88 7.22 17.17
N LYS A 76 -5.66 7.72 17.34
CA LYS A 76 -4.91 7.55 18.58
C LYS A 76 -5.65 8.38 19.64
N ASN A 77 -6.33 7.67 20.55
CA ASN A 77 -6.91 8.24 21.76
C ASN A 77 -5.81 8.92 22.60
#